data_AF-A0A972WPT0-F1
#
_entry.id   AF-A0A972WPT0-F1
#
_cell.length_a   1.000
_cell.length_b   1.000
_cell.length_c   1.000
_cell.angle_alpha   90.00
_cell.angle_beta   90.00
_cell.angle_gamma   90.00
#
_symmetry.space_group_name_H-M   'P 1'
#
loop_
_entity.id
_entity.type
_entity.pdbx_description
1 polymer ?
#
loop_
_entity_poly.entity_id
_entity_poly.type
_entity_poly.pdbx_seq_one_letter_code
_entity_poly.pdbx_strand_id
1 'polypeptide(L)'
;MTTGRVRVVVATTEGPAEIRRITAEDPSLRSVICLAGTSQALPISNAYDAFVRAPTGMIERAVGHPAFRVDVDRPIGDGESWQLGLYLAHRLKAAGRLAEDGAPADGVLWATGRVDHDGRIGSVGRIDVKLRRSGESWRPEAAPVLAIVPVADREQIEEGAAPAGFELLPVDQVDMVIQHLGLGIPRPVRAGPPWRFVGGLAAAGVVAIVLVLSPADVGIEPPPAVEAPLPASTRVASPPTAAFEPMALRLALEEKHAQTSDAGCAGAGTLAAVEPGAETVAGVCALRWSVANTGAVSAHVWLYAVVEGAFREYASRTRSSGYAAGRLEPGAVASVTVAPPSWLRRAATVRAILVVAAGERPQIDQVFTDIDLASADDLDRKVAGLIDLGVHVVDRRHRLIPSLR
;
A
#
# COMPACT_ATOMS: atom_id res chain seq x y z
N MET A 1 -4.75 -25.85 -9.45
CA MET A 1 -4.65 -26.32 -8.03
C MET A 1 -5.69 -27.41 -7.74
N THR A 2 -5.40 -28.33 -6.82
CA THR A 2 -6.30 -29.44 -6.44
C THR A 2 -7.57 -28.95 -5.72
N THR A 3 -8.61 -29.79 -5.63
CA THR A 3 -9.85 -29.55 -4.87
C THR A 3 -9.65 -29.54 -3.35
N GLY A 4 -8.41 -29.60 -2.87
CA GLY A 4 -8.04 -29.70 -1.47
C GLY A 4 -8.09 -28.38 -0.70
N ARG A 5 -7.49 -28.37 0.49
CA ARG A 5 -7.38 -27.19 1.35
C ARG A 5 -6.26 -26.29 0.86
N VAL A 6 -6.52 -24.99 0.88
CA VAL A 6 -5.64 -23.96 0.37
C VAL A 6 -5.28 -23.02 1.51
N ARG A 7 -3.98 -22.80 1.71
CA ARG A 7 -3.48 -21.74 2.60
C ARG A 7 -3.50 -20.43 1.83
N VAL A 8 -4.02 -19.36 2.44
CA VAL A 8 -4.06 -18.05 1.79
C VAL A 8 -3.05 -17.12 2.43
N VAL A 9 -2.25 -16.48 1.58
CA VAL A 9 -1.23 -15.52 1.94
C VAL A 9 -1.53 -14.21 1.23
N VAL A 10 -1.71 -13.15 2.01
CA VAL A 10 -1.83 -11.79 1.52
C VAL A 10 -0.44 -11.23 1.25
N ALA A 11 -0.18 -10.80 0.02
CA ALA A 11 1.08 -10.17 -0.30
C ALA A 11 1.09 -8.69 0.08
N THR A 12 2.05 -8.32 0.92
CA THR A 12 2.28 -6.93 1.32
C THR A 12 3.72 -6.52 1.01
N THR A 13 3.96 -5.22 0.95
CA THR A 13 5.31 -4.67 0.81
C THR A 13 6.14 -4.84 2.06
N GLU A 14 5.55 -5.21 3.21
CA GLU A 14 6.27 -5.50 4.45
C GLU A 14 6.69 -6.98 4.52
N GLY A 15 5.94 -7.85 3.85
CA GLY A 15 6.16 -9.28 3.73
C GLY A 15 4.84 -10.03 3.54
N PRO A 16 4.87 -11.33 3.20
CA PRO A 16 3.65 -12.14 3.13
C PRO A 16 3.01 -12.27 4.52
N ALA A 17 1.68 -12.11 4.60
CA ALA A 17 0.89 -12.34 5.81
C ALA A 17 -0.10 -13.49 5.56
N GLU A 18 -0.01 -14.56 6.35
CA GLU A 18 -0.89 -15.72 6.28
C GLU A 18 -2.22 -15.44 7.00
N ILE A 19 -3.32 -15.79 6.35
CA ILE A 19 -4.65 -15.84 6.98
C ILE A 19 -4.73 -17.14 7.77
N ARG A 20 -4.71 -17.02 9.10
CA ARG A 20 -4.67 -18.15 10.04
C ARG A 20 -6.05 -18.70 10.33
N ARG A 21 -7.03 -17.82 10.48
CA ARG A 21 -8.40 -18.18 10.87
C ARG A 21 -9.41 -17.12 10.44
N ILE A 22 -10.60 -17.56 10.06
CA ILE A 22 -11.77 -16.71 9.85
C ILE A 22 -12.93 -17.24 10.70
N THR A 23 -13.44 -16.38 11.58
CA THR A 23 -14.58 -16.67 12.46
C THR A 23 -15.74 -15.74 12.11
N ALA A 24 -16.92 -16.32 11.86
CA ALA A 24 -18.15 -15.54 11.75
C ALA A 24 -18.54 -15.03 13.14
N GLU A 25 -18.76 -13.73 13.25
CA GLU A 25 -19.14 -13.05 14.50
C GLU A 25 -20.64 -12.69 14.48
N ASP A 26 -21.17 -12.21 15.60
CA ASP A 26 -22.55 -11.71 15.65
C ASP A 26 -22.76 -10.60 14.59
N PRO A 27 -23.82 -10.65 13.76
CA PRO A 27 -24.08 -9.65 12.71
C PRO A 27 -24.18 -8.19 13.18
N SER A 28 -24.40 -7.94 14.48
CA SER A 28 -24.40 -6.60 15.08
C SER A 28 -22.99 -6.04 15.35
N LEU A 29 -21.97 -6.90 15.34
CA LEU A 29 -20.58 -6.50 15.56
C LEU A 29 -19.91 -6.06 14.26
N ARG A 30 -18.87 -5.25 14.40
CA ARG A 30 -18.01 -4.90 13.27
C ARG A 30 -17.02 -6.01 12.99
N SER A 31 -16.70 -6.19 11.71
CA SER A 31 -15.62 -7.06 11.32
C SER A 31 -14.27 -6.49 11.76
N VAL A 32 -13.35 -7.37 12.13
CA VAL A 32 -12.03 -6.99 12.64
C VAL A 32 -10.97 -7.93 12.12
N ILE A 33 -9.77 -7.41 11.87
CA ILE A 33 -8.58 -8.21 11.59
C ILE A 33 -7.66 -8.09 12.80
N CYS A 34 -7.21 -9.21 13.35
CA CYS A 34 -6.37 -9.26 14.52
C CYS A 34 -5.04 -9.95 14.21
N LEU A 35 -3.99 -9.58 14.95
CA LEU A 35 -2.78 -10.38 14.99
C LEU A 35 -3.06 -11.70 15.74
N ALA A 36 -2.72 -12.82 15.10
CA ALA A 36 -3.00 -14.16 15.61
C ALA A 36 -2.41 -14.37 17.01
N GLY A 37 -3.19 -15.04 17.87
CA GLY A 37 -2.82 -15.25 19.28
C GLY A 37 -2.98 -14.03 20.18
N THR A 38 -3.51 -12.90 19.67
CA THR A 38 -3.71 -11.67 20.45
C THR A 38 -5.15 -11.12 20.33
N SER A 39 -5.46 -10.10 21.12
CA SER A 39 -6.66 -9.25 20.97
C SER A 39 -6.37 -7.94 20.21
N GLN A 40 -5.16 -7.79 19.66
CA GLN A 40 -4.76 -6.58 18.97
C GLN A 40 -5.38 -6.52 17.58
N ALA A 41 -6.34 -5.61 17.41
CA ALA A 41 -6.89 -5.26 16.10
C ALA A 41 -5.86 -4.50 15.25
N LEU A 42 -5.81 -4.82 13.96
CA LEU A 42 -4.97 -4.14 12.99
C LEU A 42 -5.63 -2.84 12.49
N PRO A 43 -4.84 -1.82 12.10
CA PRO A 43 -5.35 -0.53 11.62
C PRO A 43 -6.36 -0.63 10.45
N ILE A 44 -6.17 -1.62 9.55
CA ILE A 44 -7.09 -1.90 8.43
C ILE A 44 -8.50 -2.37 8.81
N SER A 45 -8.79 -2.64 10.09
CA SER A 45 -10.06 -3.26 10.51
C SER A 45 -11.30 -2.47 10.06
N ASN A 46 -11.24 -1.14 10.07
CA ASN A 46 -12.36 -0.31 9.60
C ASN A 46 -12.59 -0.44 8.08
N ALA A 47 -11.51 -0.45 7.29
CA ALA A 47 -11.59 -0.62 5.84
C ALA A 47 -12.05 -2.04 5.48
N TYR A 48 -11.62 -3.03 6.26
CA TYR A 48 -12.09 -4.40 6.15
C TYR A 48 -13.58 -4.55 6.48
N ASP A 49 -14.07 -3.95 7.57
CA ASP A 49 -15.50 -3.93 7.90
C ASP A 49 -16.35 -3.32 6.77
N ALA A 50 -15.90 -2.21 6.19
CA ALA A 50 -16.54 -1.63 5.02
C ALA A 50 -16.50 -2.59 3.81
N PHE A 51 -15.38 -3.27 3.55
CA PHE A 51 -15.28 -4.26 2.48
C PHE A 51 -16.20 -5.47 2.70
N VAL A 52 -16.44 -5.85 3.95
CA VAL A 52 -17.33 -6.95 4.32
C VAL A 52 -18.79 -6.57 4.14
N ARG A 53 -19.23 -5.51 4.81
CA ARG A 53 -20.63 -5.16 5.02
C ARG A 53 -21.17 -4.18 3.99
N ALA A 54 -22.47 -4.22 3.73
CA ALA A 54 -23.17 -3.17 2.98
C ALA A 54 -22.82 -1.75 3.49
N PRO A 55 -22.68 -0.74 2.60
CA PRO A 55 -23.17 -0.70 1.22
C PRO A 55 -22.22 -1.31 0.17
N THR A 56 -20.92 -1.43 0.44
CA THR A 56 -19.94 -2.05 -0.48
C THR A 56 -20.08 -3.57 -0.50
N GLY A 57 -20.14 -4.19 0.68
CA GLY A 57 -20.68 -5.53 0.89
C GLY A 57 -20.06 -6.64 0.04
N MET A 58 -18.78 -6.57 -0.31
CA MET A 58 -18.16 -7.53 -1.24
C MET A 58 -18.16 -8.95 -0.66
N ILE A 59 -17.76 -9.09 0.60
CA ILE A 59 -17.74 -10.39 1.26
C ILE A 59 -19.15 -10.81 1.66
N GLU A 60 -19.97 -9.93 2.24
CA GLU A 60 -21.36 -10.25 2.61
C GLU A 60 -22.17 -10.78 1.42
N ARG A 61 -22.08 -10.15 0.24
CA ARG A 61 -22.74 -10.65 -0.97
C ARG A 61 -22.21 -12.02 -1.41
N ALA A 62 -20.92 -12.27 -1.21
CA ALA A 62 -20.26 -13.49 -1.62
C ALA A 62 -20.51 -14.69 -0.69
N VAL A 63 -20.61 -14.47 0.63
CA VAL A 63 -20.71 -15.56 1.62
C VAL A 63 -21.95 -15.50 2.50
N GLY A 64 -22.76 -14.45 2.40
CA GLY A 64 -24.06 -14.32 3.07
C GLY A 64 -24.01 -13.90 4.54
N HIS A 65 -22.88 -13.39 5.04
CA HIS A 65 -22.72 -12.97 6.44
C HIS A 65 -21.94 -11.64 6.56
N PRO A 66 -22.33 -10.69 7.45
CA PRO A 66 -21.80 -9.32 7.43
C PRO A 66 -20.74 -9.01 8.50
N ALA A 67 -20.35 -9.97 9.34
CA ALA A 67 -19.46 -9.71 10.49
C ALA A 67 -18.45 -10.84 10.70
N PHE A 68 -17.16 -10.52 10.69
CA PHE A 68 -16.10 -11.52 10.85
C PHE A 68 -14.93 -11.04 11.68
N ARG A 69 -14.35 -11.95 12.44
CA ARG A 69 -12.97 -11.84 12.94
C ARG A 69 -12.05 -12.63 12.03
N VAL A 70 -10.98 -11.99 11.57
CA VAL A 70 -9.88 -12.65 10.84
C VAL A 70 -8.61 -12.55 11.66
N ASP A 71 -7.93 -13.68 11.88
CA ASP A 71 -6.61 -13.68 12.52
C ASP A 71 -5.54 -13.90 11.45
N VAL A 72 -4.50 -13.06 11.47
CA VAL A 72 -3.34 -13.11 10.55
C VAL A 72 -2.04 -13.25 11.32
N ASP A 73 -1.03 -13.92 10.76
CA ASP A 73 0.24 -14.17 11.46
C ASP A 73 1.14 -12.93 11.58
N ARG A 74 0.95 -11.94 10.70
CA ARG A 74 1.73 -10.71 10.63
C ARG A 74 0.83 -9.51 10.34
N PRO A 75 1.24 -8.28 10.72
CA PRO A 75 0.53 -7.08 10.34
C PRO A 75 0.37 -6.96 8.82
N ILE A 76 -0.77 -6.41 8.40
CA ILE A 76 -1.07 -6.04 7.03
C ILE A 76 -1.23 -4.52 7.02
N GLY A 77 -0.45 -3.85 6.17
CA GLY A 77 -0.50 -2.40 6.01
C GLY A 77 -1.76 -1.90 5.32
N ASP A 78 -1.96 -0.59 5.38
CA ASP A 78 -3.24 0.06 5.10
C ASP A 78 -3.58 0.34 3.63
N GLY A 79 -2.78 -0.19 2.69
CA GLY A 79 -3.08 -0.15 1.24
C GLY A 79 -4.26 -1.05 0.85
N GLU A 80 -4.68 -1.03 -0.42
CA GLU A 80 -5.82 -1.85 -0.89
C GLU A 80 -5.41 -3.26 -1.35
N SER A 81 -4.12 -3.61 -1.25
CA SER A 81 -3.56 -4.85 -1.79
C SER A 81 -4.02 -6.13 -1.10
N TRP A 82 -4.63 -6.01 0.08
CA TRP A 82 -5.15 -7.13 0.86
C TRP A 82 -6.53 -7.60 0.42
N GLN A 83 -7.28 -6.78 -0.30
CA GLN A 83 -8.70 -7.04 -0.61
C GLN A 83 -8.90 -8.36 -1.35
N LEU A 84 -8.07 -8.64 -2.36
CA LEU A 84 -8.16 -9.88 -3.12
C LEU A 84 -7.87 -11.12 -2.25
N GLY A 85 -6.80 -11.08 -1.45
CA GLY A 85 -6.44 -12.20 -0.59
C GLY A 85 -7.52 -12.50 0.46
N LEU A 86 -8.06 -11.46 1.10
CA LEU A 86 -9.16 -11.64 2.06
C LEU A 86 -10.44 -12.12 1.40
N TYR A 87 -10.82 -11.58 0.24
CA TYR A 87 -11.98 -12.06 -0.52
C TYR A 87 -11.87 -13.56 -0.84
N LEU A 88 -10.72 -13.99 -1.38
CA LEU A 88 -10.48 -15.39 -1.74
C LEU A 88 -10.47 -16.30 -0.52
N ALA A 89 -9.91 -15.86 0.61
CA ALA A 89 -9.94 -16.62 1.86
C ALA A 89 -11.36 -16.81 2.39
N HIS A 90 -12.21 -15.80 2.31
CA HIS A 90 -13.63 -15.93 2.66
C HIS A 90 -14.36 -16.93 1.76
N ARG A 91 -14.11 -16.88 0.45
CA ARG A 91 -14.68 -17.83 -0.51
C ARG A 91 -14.22 -19.27 -0.23
N LEU A 92 -12.94 -19.45 0.08
CA LEU A 92 -12.38 -20.74 0.48
C LEU A 92 -12.94 -21.23 1.81
N LYS A 93 -13.11 -20.35 2.80
CA LYS A 93 -13.72 -20.67 4.10
C LYS A 93 -15.16 -21.13 3.92
N ALA A 94 -15.96 -20.39 3.15
CA ALA A 94 -17.35 -20.75 2.83
C ALA A 94 -17.46 -22.09 2.10
N ALA A 95 -16.45 -22.46 1.31
CA ALA A 95 -16.36 -23.74 0.63
C ALA A 95 -15.74 -24.87 1.50
N GLY A 96 -15.37 -24.61 2.76
CA GLY A 96 -14.70 -25.59 3.62
C GLY A 96 -13.27 -25.96 3.19
N ARG A 97 -12.63 -25.09 2.39
CA ARG A 97 -11.32 -25.31 1.76
C ARG A 97 -10.22 -24.37 2.24
N LEU A 98 -10.48 -23.48 3.19
CA LEU A 98 -9.41 -22.70 3.81
C LEU A 98 -8.60 -23.60 4.77
N ALA A 99 -7.28 -23.63 4.61
CA ALA A 99 -6.39 -24.28 5.55
C ALA A 99 -6.10 -23.36 6.74
N GLU A 100 -6.75 -23.61 7.88
CA GLU A 100 -6.65 -22.79 9.09
C GLU A 100 -5.67 -23.38 10.13
N ASP A 101 -5.08 -22.52 10.96
CA ASP A 101 -4.29 -22.86 12.16
C ASP A 101 -3.25 -23.98 11.98
N GLY A 102 -2.50 -23.94 10.88
CA GLY A 102 -1.43 -24.92 10.60
C GLY A 102 -1.92 -26.25 10.06
N ALA A 103 -3.22 -26.38 9.72
CA ALA A 103 -3.73 -27.52 8.98
C ALA A 103 -2.91 -27.75 7.69
N PRO A 104 -2.73 -29.01 7.26
CA PRO A 104 -2.08 -29.29 5.99
C PRO A 104 -2.84 -28.60 4.85
N ALA A 105 -2.07 -28.05 3.91
CA ALA A 105 -2.58 -27.38 2.73
C ALA A 105 -2.03 -28.08 1.49
N ASP A 106 -2.89 -28.34 0.52
CA ASP A 106 -2.53 -28.96 -0.77
C ASP A 106 -1.92 -27.93 -1.74
N GLY A 107 -2.03 -26.65 -1.40
CA GLY A 107 -1.53 -25.53 -2.18
C GLY A 107 -1.57 -24.24 -1.38
N VAL A 108 -0.79 -23.26 -1.83
CA VAL A 108 -0.78 -21.92 -1.27
C VAL A 108 -1.24 -20.93 -2.32
N LEU A 109 -2.20 -20.10 -1.95
CA LEU A 109 -2.69 -19.00 -2.74
C LEU A 109 -2.04 -17.73 -2.22
N TRP A 110 -1.06 -17.24 -2.96
CA TRP A 110 -0.45 -15.94 -2.72
C TRP A 110 -1.25 -14.92 -3.53
N ALA A 111 -1.78 -13.88 -2.90
CA ALA A 111 -2.69 -12.97 -3.59
C ALA A 111 -2.45 -11.51 -3.25
N THR A 112 -2.54 -10.65 -4.27
CA THR A 112 -2.49 -9.20 -4.13
C THR A 112 -3.40 -8.55 -5.16
N GLY A 113 -4.11 -7.50 -4.76
CA GLY A 113 -4.98 -6.77 -5.68
C GLY A 113 -6.10 -6.04 -4.97
N ARG A 114 -6.53 -4.93 -5.57
CA ARG A 114 -7.72 -4.19 -5.17
C ARG A 114 -8.93 -4.83 -5.82
N VAL A 115 -10.03 -5.00 -5.09
CA VAL A 115 -11.26 -5.57 -5.63
C VAL A 115 -12.36 -4.53 -5.58
N ASP A 116 -12.90 -4.16 -6.74
CA ASP A 116 -14.02 -3.23 -6.82
C ASP A 116 -15.39 -3.93 -6.63
N HIS A 117 -16.46 -3.13 -6.66
CA HIS A 117 -17.82 -3.62 -6.46
C HIS A 117 -18.28 -4.66 -7.52
N ASP A 118 -17.71 -4.62 -8.71
CA ASP A 118 -18.04 -5.53 -9.82
C ASP A 118 -17.13 -6.77 -9.81
N GLY A 119 -16.19 -6.86 -8.87
CA GLY A 119 -15.21 -7.94 -8.82
C GLY A 119 -14.04 -7.75 -9.78
N ARG A 120 -13.82 -6.54 -10.32
CA ARG A 120 -12.60 -6.25 -11.08
C ARG A 120 -11.40 -6.15 -10.14
N ILE A 121 -10.27 -6.64 -10.62
CA ILE A 121 -9.01 -6.63 -9.90
C ILE A 121 -8.15 -5.48 -10.42
N GLY A 122 -7.99 -4.46 -9.57
CA GLY A 122 -7.20 -3.26 -9.87
C GLY A 122 -5.74 -3.39 -9.47
N SER A 123 -4.91 -2.54 -10.09
CA SER A 123 -3.49 -2.36 -9.78
C SER A 123 -3.27 -1.95 -8.32
N VAL A 124 -2.20 -2.49 -7.72
CA VAL A 124 -1.77 -2.20 -6.34
C VAL A 124 -0.28 -1.94 -6.21
N GLY A 125 0.45 -1.97 -7.33
CA GLY A 125 1.86 -1.62 -7.43
C GLY A 125 2.82 -2.52 -6.64
N ARG A 126 4.11 -2.29 -6.90
CA ARG A 126 5.27 -2.92 -6.24
C ARG A 126 5.17 -4.45 -6.17
N ILE A 127 4.73 -5.08 -7.26
CA ILE A 127 4.60 -6.54 -7.33
C ILE A 127 5.98 -7.20 -7.21
N ASP A 128 7.00 -6.62 -7.82
CA ASP A 128 8.41 -7.00 -7.69
C ASP A 128 8.86 -7.10 -6.22
N VAL A 129 8.57 -6.07 -5.42
CA VAL A 129 8.94 -6.02 -4.00
C VAL A 129 8.20 -7.09 -3.21
N LYS A 130 6.90 -7.27 -3.46
CA LYS A 130 6.06 -8.28 -2.81
C LYS A 130 6.56 -9.69 -3.11
N LEU A 131 6.91 -9.98 -4.36
CA LEU A 131 7.46 -11.27 -4.80
C LEU A 131 8.83 -11.53 -4.14
N ARG A 132 9.75 -10.56 -4.20
CA ARG A 132 11.08 -10.69 -3.59
C ARG A 132 11.01 -11.00 -2.08
N ARG A 133 10.26 -10.19 -1.31
CA ARG A 133 10.09 -10.40 0.14
C ARG A 133 9.39 -11.71 0.47
N SER A 134 8.50 -12.17 -0.41
CA SER A 134 7.87 -13.47 -0.25
C SER A 134 8.90 -14.58 -0.46
N GLY A 135 9.76 -14.48 -1.47
CA GLY A 135 10.85 -15.42 -1.70
C GLY A 135 11.83 -15.54 -0.53
N GLU A 136 12.17 -14.43 0.13
CA GLU A 136 13.07 -14.41 1.30
C GLU A 136 12.54 -15.22 2.50
N SER A 137 11.22 -15.27 2.66
CA SER A 137 10.55 -15.96 3.77
C SER A 137 9.94 -17.31 3.37
N TRP A 138 9.87 -17.60 2.08
CA TRP A 138 9.29 -18.84 1.54
C TRP A 138 10.25 -20.02 1.68
N ARG A 139 9.71 -21.17 2.05
CA ARG A 139 10.44 -22.44 2.09
C ARG A 139 9.86 -23.33 0.97
N PRO A 140 10.64 -23.66 -0.08
CA PRO A 140 10.15 -24.32 -1.29
C PRO A 140 9.59 -25.74 -1.10
N GLU A 141 9.70 -26.34 0.09
CA GLU A 141 9.28 -27.73 0.35
C GLU A 141 7.80 -27.90 0.73
N ALA A 142 6.99 -26.84 0.84
CA ALA A 142 5.72 -26.92 1.58
C ALA A 142 4.44 -27.19 0.78
N ALA A 143 4.29 -26.70 -0.46
CA ALA A 143 3.13 -26.91 -1.35
C ALA A 143 3.30 -26.05 -2.62
N PRO A 144 2.66 -26.38 -3.76
CA PRO A 144 2.66 -25.50 -4.93
C PRO A 144 2.04 -24.14 -4.60
N VAL A 145 2.68 -23.06 -5.07
CA VAL A 145 2.19 -21.68 -4.87
C VAL A 145 1.58 -21.15 -6.15
N LEU A 146 0.30 -20.79 -6.10
CA LEU A 146 -0.35 -20.00 -7.14
C LEU A 146 -0.37 -18.54 -6.70
N ALA A 147 0.32 -17.68 -7.45
CA ALA A 147 0.46 -16.26 -7.18
C ALA A 147 -0.48 -15.44 -8.08
N ILE A 148 -1.56 -14.95 -7.49
CA ILE A 148 -2.57 -14.14 -8.15
C ILE A 148 -2.13 -12.67 -8.14
N VAL A 149 -1.95 -12.11 -9.32
CA VAL A 149 -1.50 -10.71 -9.54
C VAL A 149 -2.47 -9.97 -10.47
N PRO A 150 -2.65 -8.65 -10.30
CA PRO A 150 -3.44 -7.87 -11.25
C PRO A 150 -2.80 -7.86 -12.64
N VAL A 151 -3.59 -8.06 -13.70
CA VAL A 151 -3.10 -7.90 -15.09
C VAL A 151 -2.48 -6.52 -15.30
N ALA A 152 -3.05 -5.48 -14.68
CA ALA A 152 -2.58 -4.11 -14.77
C ALA A 152 -1.16 -3.90 -14.20
N ASP A 153 -0.67 -4.80 -13.34
CA ASP A 153 0.68 -4.71 -12.77
C ASP A 153 1.68 -5.68 -13.44
N ARG A 154 1.28 -6.36 -14.53
CA ARG A 154 2.11 -7.38 -15.18
C ARG A 154 3.47 -6.85 -15.63
N GLU A 155 3.55 -5.60 -16.07
CA GLU A 155 4.79 -4.97 -16.53
C GLU A 155 5.82 -4.78 -15.40
N GLN A 156 5.40 -4.82 -14.13
CA GLN A 156 6.29 -4.74 -12.97
C GLN A 156 6.98 -6.10 -12.67
N ILE A 157 6.60 -7.16 -13.37
CA ILE A 157 7.12 -8.50 -13.15
C ILE A 157 8.20 -8.76 -14.19
N GLU A 158 9.47 -8.61 -13.78
CA GLU A 158 10.60 -9.00 -14.60
C GLU A 158 10.57 -10.52 -14.85
N GLU A 159 11.08 -10.95 -16.01
CA GLU A 159 11.19 -12.37 -16.32
C GLU A 159 12.08 -13.06 -15.28
N GLY A 160 11.57 -14.11 -14.64
CA GLY A 160 12.26 -14.81 -13.55
C GLY A 160 12.18 -14.13 -12.17
N ALA A 161 11.44 -13.03 -12.00
CA ALA A 161 11.27 -12.37 -10.69
C ALA A 161 10.43 -13.18 -9.69
N ALA A 162 9.61 -14.12 -10.17
CA ALA A 162 8.85 -15.01 -9.31
C ALA A 162 9.80 -15.98 -8.57
N PRO A 163 9.67 -16.13 -7.24
CA PRO A 163 10.43 -17.13 -6.50
C PRO A 163 10.21 -18.53 -7.07
N ALA A 164 11.24 -19.39 -6.98
CA ALA A 164 11.11 -20.77 -7.40
C ALA A 164 9.89 -21.46 -6.75
N GLY A 165 9.04 -22.07 -7.57
CA GLY A 165 7.80 -22.73 -7.13
C GLY A 165 6.55 -21.83 -7.13
N PHE A 166 6.67 -20.56 -7.52
CA PHE A 166 5.52 -19.67 -7.74
C PHE A 166 5.04 -19.78 -9.19
N GLU A 167 3.82 -20.23 -9.37
CA GLU A 167 3.08 -20.12 -10.63
C GLU A 167 2.32 -18.79 -10.63
N LEU A 168 2.70 -17.85 -11.50
CA LEU A 168 2.01 -16.57 -11.62
C LEU A 168 0.74 -16.71 -12.45
N LEU A 169 -0.39 -16.20 -11.93
CA LEU A 169 -1.65 -16.11 -12.64
C LEU A 169 -2.13 -14.64 -12.65
N PRO A 170 -1.85 -13.90 -13.74
CA PRO A 170 -2.41 -12.57 -13.95
C PRO A 170 -3.92 -12.63 -14.14
N VAL A 171 -4.65 -11.81 -13.40
CA VAL A 171 -6.11 -11.72 -13.46
C VAL A 171 -6.61 -10.29 -13.39
N ASP A 172 -7.74 -10.01 -14.03
CA ASP A 172 -8.44 -8.72 -13.98
C ASP A 172 -9.86 -8.85 -13.39
N GLN A 173 -10.31 -10.07 -13.11
CA GLN A 173 -11.62 -10.40 -12.52
C GLN A 173 -11.48 -11.49 -11.47
N VAL A 174 -12.21 -11.34 -10.34
CA VAL A 174 -12.22 -12.36 -9.28
C VAL A 174 -12.79 -13.70 -9.74
N ASP A 175 -13.75 -13.68 -10.67
CA ASP A 175 -14.43 -14.90 -11.15
C ASP A 175 -13.48 -15.83 -11.89
N MET A 176 -12.43 -15.31 -12.55
CA MET A 176 -11.39 -16.14 -13.16
C MET A 176 -10.66 -16.97 -12.10
N VAL A 177 -10.34 -16.37 -10.96
CA VAL A 177 -9.66 -17.07 -9.85
C VAL A 177 -10.61 -18.09 -9.22
N ILE A 178 -11.87 -17.72 -9.01
CA ILE A 178 -12.90 -18.62 -8.46
C ILE A 178 -13.09 -19.85 -9.35
N GLN A 179 -13.17 -19.66 -10.67
CA GLN A 179 -13.25 -20.74 -11.64
C GLN A 179 -11.98 -21.60 -11.63
N HIS A 180 -10.80 -20.97 -11.62
CA HIS A 180 -9.52 -21.67 -11.56
C HIS A 180 -9.39 -22.53 -10.29
N LEU A 181 -9.90 -22.04 -9.15
CA LEU A 181 -9.91 -22.77 -7.89
C LEU A 181 -11.01 -23.84 -7.83
N GLY A 182 -11.93 -23.90 -8.80
CA GLY A 182 -13.08 -24.81 -8.76
C GLY A 182 -14.05 -24.48 -7.62
N LEU A 183 -14.10 -23.22 -7.19
CA LEU A 183 -15.07 -22.75 -6.19
C LEU A 183 -16.37 -22.45 -6.93
N GLY A 184 -17.37 -23.34 -6.80
CA GLY A 184 -18.68 -23.10 -7.39
C GLY A 184 -19.25 -21.74 -6.93
N ILE A 185 -20.11 -21.14 -7.76
CA ILE A 185 -20.90 -19.97 -7.36
C ILE A 185 -21.70 -20.38 -6.10
N PRO A 186 -21.54 -19.71 -4.95
CA PRO A 186 -22.38 -19.96 -3.79
C PRO A 186 -23.82 -19.77 -4.25
N ARG A 187 -24.63 -20.82 -4.17
CA ARG A 187 -26.07 -20.63 -4.33
C ARG A 187 -26.48 -19.63 -3.26
N PRO A 188 -27.14 -18.51 -3.60
CA PRO A 188 -27.65 -17.63 -2.58
C PRO A 188 -28.50 -18.48 -1.64
N VAL A 189 -28.13 -18.49 -0.37
CA VAL A 189 -28.99 -19.06 0.68
C VAL A 189 -30.25 -18.24 0.62
N ARG A 190 -31.31 -18.78 0.00
CA ARG A 190 -32.63 -18.15 0.00
C ARG A 190 -32.97 -17.91 1.46
N ALA A 191 -33.01 -16.64 1.88
CA ALA A 191 -33.79 -16.25 3.04
C ALA A 191 -35.20 -16.81 2.77
N GLY A 192 -35.63 -17.75 3.60
CA GLY A 192 -36.88 -18.49 3.35
C GLY A 192 -38.06 -17.51 3.26
N PRO A 193 -38.88 -17.56 2.20
CA PRO A 193 -40.16 -16.86 2.23
C PRO A 193 -41.15 -17.65 3.11
N PRO A 194 -42.04 -16.96 3.85
CA PRO A 194 -43.11 -17.62 4.58
C PRO A 194 -44.18 -18.13 3.59
N TRP A 195 -44.53 -19.42 3.73
CA TRP A 195 -45.78 -20.10 3.39
C TRP A 195 -46.45 -19.97 1.98
N ARG A 196 -46.63 -21.17 1.35
CA ARG A 196 -47.68 -21.65 0.41
C ARG A 196 -47.71 -20.99 -1.00
N PHE A 197 -47.73 -21.70 -2.13
CA PHE A 197 -48.57 -22.84 -2.56
C PHE A 197 -47.89 -23.74 -3.64
N VAL A 198 -48.18 -25.04 -3.53
CA VAL A 198 -48.49 -26.09 -4.54
C VAL A 198 -48.02 -25.96 -6.02
N GLY A 199 -47.42 -27.08 -6.48
CA GLY A 199 -47.40 -27.56 -7.88
C GLY A 199 -46.12 -27.18 -8.64
N GLY A 200 -45.34 -28.03 -9.29
CA GLY A 200 -45.49 -29.40 -9.77
C GLY A 200 -44.78 -29.46 -11.13
N LEU A 201 -43.91 -30.47 -11.36
CA LEU A 201 -43.31 -30.89 -12.65
C LEU A 201 -42.34 -29.86 -13.31
N ALA A 202 -41.28 -30.20 -14.07
CA ALA A 202 -40.63 -31.45 -14.46
C ALA A 202 -39.21 -31.12 -15.01
N ALA A 203 -38.33 -32.13 -14.91
CA ALA A 203 -37.22 -32.54 -15.78
C ALA A 203 -36.83 -31.71 -17.04
N ALA A 204 -35.52 -31.42 -17.18
CA ALA A 204 -34.65 -31.55 -18.37
C ALA A 204 -33.31 -30.83 -18.04
N GLY A 205 -32.10 -31.38 -18.11
CA GLY A 205 -31.58 -32.39 -19.03
C GLY A 205 -30.92 -31.70 -20.22
N VAL A 206 -29.74 -31.08 -20.04
CA VAL A 206 -28.90 -30.63 -21.17
C VAL A 206 -27.44 -31.02 -20.91
N VAL A 207 -27.00 -31.95 -21.74
CA VAL A 207 -25.61 -32.35 -22.01
C VAL A 207 -25.15 -31.56 -23.23
N ALA A 208 -23.96 -30.97 -23.21
CA ALA A 208 -23.22 -30.52 -24.41
C ALA A 208 -21.72 -30.47 -24.05
N ILE A 209 -20.97 -31.54 -24.37
CA ILE A 209 -20.12 -31.72 -25.56
C ILE A 209 -18.87 -30.82 -25.52
N VAL A 210 -17.75 -31.48 -25.20
CA VAL A 210 -16.38 -30.98 -25.32
C VAL A 210 -15.92 -31.17 -26.77
N LEU A 211 -15.50 -30.09 -27.43
CA LEU A 211 -14.82 -30.13 -28.73
C LEU A 211 -13.33 -29.85 -28.50
N VAL A 212 -12.52 -30.88 -28.73
CA VAL A 212 -11.06 -30.82 -28.80
C VAL A 212 -10.67 -30.40 -30.22
N LEU A 213 -9.89 -29.34 -30.35
CA LEU A 213 -9.17 -29.01 -31.58
C LEU A 213 -7.67 -29.01 -31.28
N SER A 214 -6.96 -29.92 -31.96
CA SER A 214 -5.49 -29.97 -32.02
C SER A 214 -4.94 -28.85 -32.90
N PRO A 215 -3.70 -28.37 -32.65
CA PRO A 215 -3.06 -27.33 -33.43
C PRO A 215 -2.35 -27.93 -34.65
N ALA A 216 -2.39 -27.21 -35.78
CA ALA A 216 -1.50 -27.43 -36.91
C ALA A 216 -0.91 -26.09 -37.35
N ASP A 217 0.42 -26.10 -37.47
CA ASP A 217 1.25 -25.40 -38.44
C ASP A 217 1.16 -23.87 -38.56
N VAL A 218 2.09 -23.19 -37.88
CA VAL A 218 2.72 -21.98 -38.44
C VAL A 218 4.23 -22.08 -38.23
N GLY A 219 4.93 -22.44 -39.31
CA GLY A 219 6.38 -22.36 -39.38
C GLY A 219 6.83 -20.90 -39.48
N ILE A 220 7.82 -20.54 -38.69
CA ILE A 220 8.58 -19.29 -38.83
C ILE A 220 10.07 -19.66 -38.79
N GLU A 221 10.75 -19.39 -39.90
CA GLU A 221 12.21 -19.49 -40.07
C GLU A 221 12.97 -18.56 -39.10
N PRO A 222 14.17 -18.94 -38.65
CA PRO A 222 15.04 -18.07 -37.88
C PRO A 222 15.87 -17.14 -38.79
N PRO A 223 16.06 -15.85 -38.45
CA PRO A 223 17.06 -15.03 -39.10
C PRO A 223 18.48 -15.27 -38.52
N PRO A 224 19.53 -14.97 -39.29
CA PRO A 224 20.90 -15.38 -38.99
C PRO A 224 21.59 -14.48 -37.96
N ALA A 225 22.61 -15.06 -37.33
CA ALA A 225 23.55 -14.41 -36.42
C ALA A 225 24.33 -13.28 -37.09
N VAL A 226 24.44 -12.14 -36.39
CA VAL A 226 25.45 -11.10 -36.66
C VAL A 226 26.11 -10.71 -35.35
N GLU A 227 27.41 -10.96 -35.30
CA GLU A 227 28.35 -10.62 -34.24
C GLU A 227 29.13 -9.37 -34.67
N ALA A 228 29.21 -8.35 -33.80
CA ALA A 228 30.34 -7.42 -33.72
C ALA A 228 30.31 -6.61 -32.39
N PRO A 229 31.45 -6.45 -31.70
CA PRO A 229 31.53 -5.71 -30.44
C PRO A 229 31.70 -4.20 -30.66
N LEU A 230 31.02 -3.40 -29.84
CA LEU A 230 31.21 -1.95 -29.74
C LEU A 230 32.47 -1.60 -28.91
N PRO A 231 33.21 -0.54 -29.27
CA PRO A 231 34.43 -0.14 -28.56
C PRO A 231 34.14 0.52 -27.21
N ALA A 232 35.10 0.36 -26.30
CA ALA A 232 35.10 0.88 -24.95
C ALA A 232 34.83 2.41 -24.90
N SER A 233 33.74 2.79 -24.25
CA SER A 233 33.42 4.19 -23.95
C SER A 233 34.43 4.74 -22.96
N THR A 234 35.20 5.72 -23.40
CA THR A 234 36.15 6.48 -22.59
C THR A 234 35.37 7.26 -21.52
N ARG A 235 35.60 6.96 -20.23
CA ARG A 235 35.07 7.77 -19.12
C ARG A 235 35.78 9.12 -19.14
N VAL A 236 35.05 10.16 -19.52
CA VAL A 236 35.43 11.55 -19.25
C VAL A 236 35.32 11.76 -17.73
N ALA A 237 36.43 12.14 -17.10
CA ALA A 237 36.47 12.47 -15.69
C ALA A 237 35.59 13.70 -15.43
N SER A 238 34.61 13.57 -14.52
CA SER A 238 33.84 14.70 -14.02
C SER A 238 34.78 15.72 -13.37
N PRO A 239 34.58 17.03 -13.58
CA PRO A 239 35.36 18.05 -12.90
C PRO A 239 35.17 17.94 -11.38
N PRO A 240 36.17 18.36 -10.58
CA PRO A 240 36.08 18.29 -9.13
C PRO A 240 34.92 19.17 -8.66
N THR A 241 33.92 18.52 -8.06
CA THR A 241 32.83 19.17 -7.33
C THR A 241 33.47 20.09 -6.29
N ALA A 242 33.37 21.41 -6.49
CA ALA A 242 33.71 22.36 -5.44
C ALA A 242 32.95 21.95 -4.19
N ALA A 243 33.68 21.65 -3.12
CA ALA A 243 33.10 21.18 -1.87
C ALA A 243 32.07 22.21 -1.40
N PHE A 244 30.80 21.84 -1.52
CA PHE A 244 29.68 22.64 -1.09
C PHE A 244 29.77 22.77 0.43
N GLU A 245 30.15 23.95 0.94
CA GLU A 245 30.24 24.17 2.39
C GLU A 245 28.85 23.96 3.01
N PRO A 246 28.67 22.95 3.88
CA PRO A 246 27.35 22.44 4.27
C PRO A 246 26.55 23.33 5.23
N MET A 247 26.88 24.61 5.42
CA MET A 247 26.46 25.34 6.64
C MET A 247 25.62 26.59 6.46
N ALA A 248 25.33 27.02 5.23
CA ALA A 248 24.68 28.30 5.04
C ALA A 248 23.16 28.22 4.78
N LEU A 249 22.52 27.13 5.21
CA LEU A 249 21.06 27.00 5.21
C LEU A 249 20.57 26.81 6.64
N ARG A 250 19.62 27.64 7.05
CA ARG A 250 18.99 27.55 8.37
C ARG A 250 17.57 27.02 8.22
N LEU A 251 17.33 25.82 8.76
CA LEU A 251 15.98 25.31 8.95
C LEU A 251 15.38 25.92 10.22
N ALA A 252 14.18 26.47 10.10
CA ALA A 252 13.41 27.05 11.19
C ALA A 252 12.01 26.43 11.21
N LEU A 253 11.43 26.38 12.41
CA LEU A 253 10.08 25.91 12.65
C LEU A 253 9.29 27.00 13.38
N GLU A 254 8.12 27.31 12.86
CA GLU A 254 7.16 28.20 13.49
C GLU A 254 5.87 27.44 13.79
N GLU A 255 5.40 27.52 15.04
CA GLU A 255 4.12 26.99 15.46
C GLU A 255 3.03 28.04 15.26
N LYS A 256 1.95 27.69 14.55
CA LYS A 256 0.75 28.51 14.46
C LYS A 256 -0.27 28.05 15.51
N HIS A 257 -0.57 28.93 16.46
CA HIS A 257 -1.56 28.69 17.51
C HIS A 257 -2.93 29.26 17.10
N ALA A 258 -4.01 28.55 17.43
CA ALA A 258 -5.36 29.07 17.25
C ALA A 258 -5.62 30.21 18.27
N GLN A 259 -6.19 31.33 17.83
CA GLN A 259 -6.50 32.46 18.74
C GLN A 259 -7.61 32.11 19.74
N THR A 260 -8.53 31.23 19.37
CA THR A 260 -9.62 30.70 20.21
C THR A 260 -9.84 29.22 19.90
N SER A 261 -10.40 28.46 20.84
CA SER A 261 -10.70 27.02 20.67
C SER A 261 -11.58 26.75 19.45
N ASP A 262 -12.45 27.70 19.09
CA ASP A 262 -13.54 27.48 18.13
C ASP A 262 -13.20 27.97 16.71
N ALA A 263 -12.25 28.89 16.55
CA ALA A 263 -11.96 29.51 15.24
C ALA A 263 -11.17 28.61 14.28
N GLY A 264 -10.60 27.51 14.76
CA GLY A 264 -9.66 26.71 13.97
C GLY A 264 -8.47 27.53 13.47
N CYS A 265 -7.78 27.03 12.43
CA CYS A 265 -6.55 27.64 11.92
C CYS A 265 -6.78 28.78 10.90
N ALA A 266 -8.03 29.21 10.71
CA ALA A 266 -8.44 30.19 9.70
C ALA A 266 -8.15 31.65 10.09
N GLY A 267 -7.79 31.92 11.36
CA GLY A 267 -7.44 33.26 11.85
C GLY A 267 -5.95 33.62 11.75
N ALA A 268 -5.64 34.87 12.10
CA ALA A 268 -4.28 35.39 12.30
C ALA A 268 -3.64 34.80 13.56
N GLY A 269 -3.29 33.51 13.52
CA GLY A 269 -2.55 32.87 14.61
C GLY A 269 -1.18 33.50 14.82
N THR A 270 -0.72 33.56 16.06
CA THR A 270 0.65 33.94 16.38
C THR A 270 1.58 32.81 15.92
N LEU A 271 2.62 33.17 15.16
CA LEU A 271 3.72 32.28 14.83
C LEU A 271 4.78 32.41 15.93
N ALA A 272 5.04 31.32 16.64
CA ALA A 272 6.11 31.26 17.62
C ALA A 272 7.27 30.43 17.04
N ALA A 273 8.46 31.02 16.99
CA ALA A 273 9.65 30.27 16.61
C ALA A 273 9.98 29.24 17.68
N VAL A 274 10.13 27.98 17.27
CA VAL A 274 10.47 26.87 18.15
C VAL A 274 11.64 26.07 17.60
N GLU A 275 12.31 25.34 18.49
CA GLU A 275 13.40 24.46 18.08
C GLU A 275 12.83 23.23 17.33
N PRO A 276 13.27 22.98 16.09
CA PRO A 276 12.87 21.78 15.35
C PRO A 276 13.17 20.50 16.14
N GLY A 277 12.15 19.67 16.33
CA GLY A 277 12.28 18.41 17.06
C GLY A 277 11.79 18.42 18.51
N ALA A 278 11.43 19.59 19.04
CA ALA A 278 10.76 19.68 20.33
C ALA A 278 9.33 19.10 20.31
N GLU A 279 8.71 18.96 21.49
CA GLU A 279 7.27 18.73 21.61
C GLU A 279 6.56 20.09 21.73
N THR A 280 5.51 20.30 20.95
CA THR A 280 4.73 21.55 20.97
C THR A 280 3.97 21.70 22.28
N VAL A 281 3.67 22.94 22.67
CA VAL A 281 2.62 23.22 23.65
C VAL A 281 1.24 22.90 23.04
N ALA A 282 0.27 22.46 23.86
CA ALA A 282 -1.09 22.21 23.38
C ALA A 282 -1.70 23.47 22.73
N GLY A 283 -2.46 23.30 21.64
CA GLY A 283 -3.13 24.43 20.97
C GLY A 283 -2.58 24.77 19.58
N VAL A 284 -1.58 24.05 19.09
CA VAL A 284 -1.04 24.25 17.74
C VAL A 284 -2.02 23.71 16.70
N CYS A 285 -2.29 24.51 15.68
CA CYS A 285 -3.19 24.15 14.59
C CYS A 285 -2.49 24.01 13.23
N ALA A 286 -1.26 24.52 13.09
CA ALA A 286 -0.38 24.27 11.94
C ALA A 286 1.08 24.49 12.31
N LEU A 287 1.98 23.88 11.54
CA LEU A 287 3.43 24.07 11.61
C LEU A 287 3.91 24.65 10.29
N ARG A 288 4.76 25.67 10.35
CA ARG A 288 5.45 26.21 9.18
C ARG A 288 6.93 25.90 9.29
N TRP A 289 7.43 25.14 8.33
CA TRP A 289 8.85 24.87 8.17
C TRP A 289 9.41 25.85 7.14
N SER A 290 10.49 26.52 7.47
CA SER A 290 11.16 27.45 6.58
C SER A 290 12.65 27.14 6.48
N VAL A 291 13.19 27.20 5.27
CA VAL A 291 14.63 27.14 5.02
C VAL A 291 15.08 28.49 4.45
N ALA A 292 16.06 29.10 5.12
CA ALA A 292 16.66 30.37 4.68
C ALA A 292 18.09 30.12 4.22
N ASN A 293 18.44 30.61 3.02
CA ASN A 293 19.82 30.62 2.55
C ASN A 293 20.56 31.81 3.15
N THR A 294 21.36 31.58 4.18
CA THR A 294 22.23 32.57 4.82
C THR A 294 23.63 32.61 4.20
N GLY A 295 23.86 31.89 3.10
CA GLY A 295 25.14 31.79 2.41
C GLY A 295 25.34 32.78 1.30
N ALA A 296 26.57 32.77 0.75
CA ALA A 296 26.94 33.60 -0.39
C ALA A 296 26.62 32.96 -1.76
N VAL A 297 26.25 31.67 -1.78
CA VAL A 297 26.00 30.90 -3.01
C VAL A 297 24.56 30.40 -3.06
N SER A 298 23.99 30.31 -4.26
CA SER A 298 22.67 29.71 -4.47
C SER A 298 22.71 28.19 -4.25
N ALA A 299 21.64 27.63 -3.70
CA ALA A 299 21.49 26.20 -3.50
C ALA A 299 20.17 25.71 -4.10
N HIS A 300 20.12 24.49 -4.61
CA HIS A 300 18.85 23.84 -4.92
C HIS A 300 18.34 23.13 -3.67
N VAL A 301 17.09 23.36 -3.29
CA VAL A 301 16.48 22.80 -2.09
C VAL A 301 15.21 22.02 -2.42
N TRP A 302 14.96 20.96 -1.67
CA TRP A 302 13.68 20.26 -1.60
C TRP A 302 13.27 20.20 -0.15
N LEU A 303 12.20 20.90 0.22
CA LEU A 303 11.63 20.93 1.55
C LEU A 303 10.27 20.24 1.51
N TYR A 304 10.18 19.12 2.21
CA TYR A 304 8.95 18.37 2.37
C TYR A 304 8.62 18.23 3.84
N ALA A 305 7.36 18.44 4.21
CA ALA A 305 6.89 18.23 5.57
C ALA A 305 5.55 17.49 5.56
N VAL A 306 5.35 16.62 6.54
CA VAL A 306 4.19 15.71 6.57
C VAL A 306 3.83 15.29 7.99
N VAL A 307 2.53 15.18 8.29
CA VAL A 307 2.03 14.47 9.48
C VAL A 307 2.20 12.94 9.29
N GLU A 308 2.98 12.31 10.15
CA GLU A 308 3.18 10.85 10.21
C GLU A 308 2.04 10.14 10.97
N GLY A 309 1.82 8.87 10.66
CA GLY A 309 0.86 7.97 11.32
C GLY A 309 -0.32 7.57 10.44
N ALA A 310 -1.12 6.62 10.95
CA ALA A 310 -2.29 6.00 10.28
C ALA A 310 -3.43 6.97 9.93
N PHE A 311 -3.25 8.26 10.18
CA PHE A 311 -4.22 9.31 9.87
C PHE A 311 -4.14 9.78 8.40
N ARG A 312 -3.05 9.45 7.69
CA ARG A 312 -2.85 9.84 6.28
C ARG A 312 -3.88 9.20 5.34
N GLU A 313 -4.37 7.99 5.63
CA GLU A 313 -5.37 7.30 4.78
C GLU A 313 -6.77 7.90 4.86
N TYR A 314 -7.12 8.57 5.96
CA TYR A 314 -8.46 9.15 6.14
C TYR A 314 -8.59 10.56 5.54
N ALA A 315 -7.47 11.19 5.15
CA ALA A 315 -7.42 12.57 4.67
C ALA A 315 -7.42 12.67 3.14
N SER A 316 -8.32 11.97 2.45
CA SER A 316 -8.39 11.93 0.98
C SER A 316 -8.70 13.28 0.30
N ARG A 317 -8.98 14.35 1.06
CA ARG A 317 -9.29 15.69 0.53
C ARG A 317 -8.49 16.85 1.12
N THR A 318 -7.64 16.63 2.12
CA THR A 318 -6.87 17.71 2.76
C THR A 318 -5.42 17.27 2.90
N ARG A 319 -4.53 17.86 2.10
CA ARG A 319 -3.09 17.54 2.16
C ARG A 319 -2.58 17.88 3.56
N SER A 320 -2.27 16.83 4.33
CA SER A 320 -1.55 16.93 5.62
C SER A 320 -0.03 16.90 5.37
N SER A 321 0.37 17.47 4.25
CA SER A 321 1.74 17.57 3.77
C SER A 321 1.92 18.89 3.02
N GLY A 322 3.17 19.33 2.93
CA GLY A 322 3.58 20.49 2.17
C GLY A 322 4.92 20.23 1.49
N TYR A 323 5.08 20.77 0.29
CA TYR A 323 6.27 20.59 -0.53
C TYR A 323 6.67 21.91 -1.19
N ALA A 324 7.96 22.22 -1.16
CA ALA A 324 8.56 23.33 -1.88
C ALA A 324 9.92 22.87 -2.42
N ALA A 325 10.17 23.10 -3.70
CA ALA A 325 11.47 22.83 -4.30
C ALA A 325 11.86 23.96 -5.24
N GLY A 326 13.16 24.11 -5.45
CA GLY A 326 13.71 25.07 -6.39
C GLY A 326 15.06 25.63 -5.96
N ARG A 327 15.54 26.55 -6.79
CA ARG A 327 16.77 27.30 -6.51
C ARG A 327 16.49 28.39 -5.46
N LEU A 328 17.27 28.37 -4.39
CA LEU A 328 17.23 29.32 -3.30
C LEU A 328 18.45 30.23 -3.36
N GLU A 329 18.23 31.48 -3.78
CA GLU A 329 19.28 32.51 -3.84
C GLU A 329 19.75 32.94 -2.44
N PRO A 330 20.96 33.50 -2.30
CA PRO A 330 21.41 34.15 -1.07
C PRO A 330 20.35 35.10 -0.49
N GLY A 331 20.00 34.91 0.78
CA GLY A 331 18.96 35.69 1.49
C GLY A 331 17.52 35.25 1.21
N ALA A 332 17.27 34.36 0.25
CA ALA A 332 15.93 33.86 -0.04
C ALA A 332 15.46 32.83 1.00
N VAL A 333 14.13 32.72 1.13
CA VAL A 333 13.46 31.80 2.06
C VAL A 333 12.43 30.98 1.29
N ALA A 334 12.45 29.66 1.49
CA ALA A 334 11.38 28.76 1.08
C ALA A 334 10.66 28.24 2.32
N SER A 335 9.34 28.05 2.25
CA SER A 335 8.58 27.53 3.39
C SER A 335 7.42 26.64 2.97
N VAL A 336 7.13 25.64 3.79
CA VAL A 336 5.96 24.77 3.68
C VAL A 336 5.15 24.86 4.97
N THR A 337 3.82 24.82 4.85
CA THR A 337 2.92 24.80 6.00
C THR A 337 2.16 23.49 6.01
N VAL A 338 2.13 22.83 7.16
CA VAL A 338 1.44 21.57 7.38
C VAL A 338 0.45 21.75 8.52
N ALA A 339 -0.81 21.44 8.26
CA ALA A 339 -1.84 21.43 9.28
C ALA A 339 -2.28 19.97 9.53
N PRO A 340 -2.33 19.50 10.79
CA PRO A 340 -3.00 18.25 11.08
C PRO A 340 -4.48 18.33 10.70
N PRO A 341 -5.12 17.19 10.39
CA PRO A 341 -6.56 17.15 10.22
C PRO A 341 -7.29 17.73 11.43
N SER A 342 -8.32 18.54 11.21
CA SER A 342 -9.07 19.22 12.28
C SER A 342 -9.79 18.28 13.26
N TRP A 343 -9.98 17.02 12.88
CA TRP A 343 -10.54 15.96 13.72
C TRP A 343 -9.49 15.24 14.57
N LEU A 344 -8.19 15.51 14.37
CA LEU A 344 -7.13 14.87 15.12
C LEU A 344 -7.10 15.40 16.56
N ARG A 345 -7.34 14.50 17.52
CA ARG A 345 -7.41 14.81 18.97
C ARG A 345 -6.21 14.30 19.76
N ARG A 346 -5.35 13.49 19.13
CA ARG A 346 -4.17 12.89 19.75
C ARG A 346 -2.92 13.58 19.26
N ALA A 347 -1.85 13.49 20.05
CA ALA A 347 -0.54 13.93 19.61
C ALA A 347 -0.15 13.21 18.31
N ALA A 348 0.48 13.95 17.41
CA ALA A 348 0.93 13.48 16.10
C ALA A 348 2.38 13.87 15.90
N THR A 349 3.09 13.14 15.04
CA THR A 349 4.45 13.51 14.66
C THR A 349 4.39 14.19 13.31
N VAL A 350 5.06 15.33 13.16
CA VAL A 350 5.29 15.96 11.87
C VAL A 350 6.75 15.78 11.50
N ARG A 351 7.01 15.14 10.37
CA ARG A 351 8.35 14.94 9.84
C ARG A 351 8.63 15.97 8.75
N ALA A 352 9.79 16.60 8.81
CA ALA A 352 10.31 17.49 7.78
C ALA A 352 11.64 16.95 7.25
N ILE A 353 11.73 16.87 5.93
CA ILE A 353 12.89 16.42 5.18
C ILE A 353 13.32 17.59 4.30
N LEU A 354 14.53 18.09 4.55
CA LEU A 354 15.20 19.08 3.72
C LEU A 354 16.36 18.41 2.99
N VAL A 355 16.35 18.47 1.67
CA VAL A 355 17.46 18.04 0.81
C VAL A 355 18.10 19.27 0.18
N VAL A 356 19.42 19.29 0.15
CA VAL A 356 20.20 20.40 -0.41
C VAL A 356 21.23 19.86 -1.39
N ALA A 357 21.29 20.49 -2.56
CA ALA A 357 22.32 20.23 -3.56
C ALA A 357 22.86 21.53 -4.19
N ALA A 358 24.09 21.48 -4.70
CA ALA A 358 24.73 22.59 -5.41
C ALA A 358 24.05 22.96 -6.75
N GLY A 359 23.18 22.09 -7.26
CA GLY A 359 22.49 22.27 -8.53
C GLY A 359 21.27 21.37 -8.64
N GLU A 360 20.56 21.49 -9.76
CA GLU A 360 19.39 20.68 -10.05
C GLU A 360 19.76 19.20 -10.20
N ARG A 361 18.92 18.33 -9.64
CA ARG A 361 19.16 16.89 -9.59
C ARG A 361 17.83 16.18 -9.90
N PRO A 362 17.56 15.85 -11.19
CA PRO A 362 16.31 15.20 -11.58
C PRO A 362 16.03 13.89 -10.84
N GLN A 363 17.07 13.19 -10.39
CA GLN A 363 16.92 11.98 -9.57
C GLN A 363 16.26 12.27 -8.21
N ILE A 364 16.48 13.46 -7.65
CA ILE A 364 15.85 13.88 -6.39
C ILE A 364 14.39 14.22 -6.65
N ASP A 365 14.06 14.94 -7.71
CA ASP A 365 12.66 15.21 -8.09
C ASP A 365 11.85 13.91 -8.20
N GLN A 366 12.43 12.88 -8.80
CA GLN A 366 11.81 11.56 -8.91
C GLN A 366 11.56 10.89 -7.55
N VAL A 367 12.41 11.12 -6.54
CA VAL A 367 12.16 10.66 -5.17
C VAL A 367 10.92 11.33 -4.59
N PHE A 368 10.67 12.59 -4.95
CA PHE A 368 9.56 13.41 -4.44
C PHE A 368 8.25 13.30 -5.22
N THR A 369 8.22 12.74 -6.45
CA THR A 369 7.00 12.62 -7.29
C THR A 369 5.80 11.97 -6.58
N ASP A 370 6.04 10.94 -5.76
CA ASP A 370 4.99 10.22 -5.02
C ASP A 370 5.25 10.20 -3.50
N ILE A 371 6.01 11.17 -2.99
CA ILE A 371 6.38 11.17 -1.56
C ILE A 371 5.17 11.34 -0.63
N ASP A 372 4.09 11.94 -1.15
CA ASP A 372 2.82 12.09 -0.46
C ASP A 372 2.14 10.73 -0.19
N LEU A 373 2.46 9.71 -0.99
CA LEU A 373 1.93 8.35 -0.86
C LEU A 373 2.86 7.40 -0.08
N ALA A 374 4.07 7.86 0.27
CA ALA A 374 5.05 7.05 0.97
C ALA A 374 4.62 6.78 2.42
N SER A 375 4.70 5.52 2.85
CA SER A 375 4.64 5.16 4.27
C SER A 375 5.82 5.74 5.06
N ALA A 376 5.78 5.68 6.40
CA ALA A 376 6.91 6.12 7.23
C ALA A 376 8.21 5.37 6.89
N ASP A 377 8.12 4.05 6.71
CA ASP A 377 9.24 3.20 6.31
C ASP A 377 9.74 3.49 4.89
N ASP A 378 8.82 3.82 3.97
CA ASP A 378 9.19 4.26 2.63
C ASP A 378 9.94 5.59 2.66
N LEU A 379 9.51 6.52 3.52
CA LEU A 379 10.20 7.79 3.73
C LEU A 379 11.60 7.56 4.31
N ASP A 380 11.76 6.68 5.29
CA ASP A 380 13.07 6.31 5.84
C ASP A 380 14.00 5.73 4.76
N ARG A 381 13.50 4.83 3.92
CA ARG A 381 14.27 4.27 2.79
C ARG A 381 14.63 5.33 1.75
N LYS A 382 13.69 6.22 1.41
CA LYS A 382 13.94 7.33 0.48
C LYS A 382 15.00 8.30 1.04
N VAL A 383 14.95 8.63 2.33
CA VAL A 383 15.96 9.45 3.02
C VAL A 383 17.32 8.78 2.99
N ALA A 384 17.41 7.48 3.28
CA ALA A 384 18.66 6.74 3.17
C ALA A 384 19.23 6.77 1.74
N GLY A 385 18.39 6.53 0.72
CA GLY A 385 18.81 6.61 -0.68
C GLY A 385 19.26 8.00 -1.11
N LEU A 386 18.68 9.08 -0.56
CA LEU A 386 19.14 10.45 -0.80
C LEU A 386 20.54 10.68 -0.19
N ILE A 387 20.81 10.15 0.99
CA ILE A 387 22.15 10.23 1.61
C ILE A 387 23.18 9.51 0.72
N ASP A 388 22.83 8.35 0.17
CA ASP A 388 23.71 7.58 -0.73
C ASP A 388 24.02 8.30 -2.05
N LEU A 389 23.15 9.20 -2.50
CA LEU A 389 23.38 10.07 -3.67
C LEU A 389 24.38 11.21 -3.39
N GLY A 390 24.91 11.29 -2.16
CA GLY A 390 25.90 12.30 -1.76
C GLY A 390 25.31 13.71 -1.63
N VAL A 391 24.00 13.83 -1.41
CA VAL A 391 23.35 15.11 -1.10
C VAL A 391 23.21 15.31 0.40
N HIS A 392 23.12 16.58 0.81
CA HIS A 392 22.94 16.90 2.21
C HIS A 392 21.45 16.77 2.58
N VAL A 393 21.15 15.93 3.57
CA VAL A 393 19.78 15.67 4.02
C VAL A 393 19.66 16.04 5.50
N VAL A 394 18.65 16.85 5.83
CA VAL A 394 18.25 17.16 7.20
C VAL A 394 16.87 16.56 7.43
N ASP A 395 16.79 15.59 8.33
CA ASP A 395 15.56 14.93 8.75
C ASP A 395 15.22 15.33 10.20
N ARG A 396 14.00 15.83 10.41
CA ARG A 396 13.52 16.28 11.73
C ARG A 396 12.09 15.78 11.95
N ARG A 397 11.85 15.21 13.12
CA ARG A 397 10.52 14.81 13.59
C ARG A 397 10.13 15.68 14.77
N HIS A 398 8.98 16.32 14.70
CA HIS A 398 8.48 17.25 15.71
C HIS A 398 7.12 16.77 16.22
N ARG A 399 6.95 16.70 17.54
CA ARG A 399 5.74 16.14 18.14
C ARG A 399 4.73 17.24 18.39
N LEU A 400 3.60 17.16 17.69
CA LEU A 400 2.51 18.12 17.67
C LEU A 400 1.36 17.66 18.58
N ILE A 401 0.92 18.53 19.48
CA ILE A 401 -0.29 18.37 20.29
C ILE A 401 -1.37 19.29 19.69
N PRO A 402 -2.32 18.75 18.90
CA PRO A 402 -3.30 19.57 18.19
C PRO A 402 -4.21 20.31 19.16
N SER A 403 -4.69 21.48 18.75
CA SER A 403 -5.75 22.20 19.48
C SER A 403 -6.98 21.32 19.66
N LEU A 404 -7.41 21.11 20.90
CA LEU A 404 -8.70 20.50 21.19
C LEU A 404 -9.80 21.47 20.72
N ARG A 405 -10.56 21.09 19.69
CA ARG A 405 -11.87 21.68 19.41
C ARG A 405 -12.94 21.02 20.25
#